data_AF-A0A8X6W492-F1
#
_entry.id   AF-A0A8X6W492-F1
#
_cell.length_a   1.000
_cell.length_b   1.000
_cell.length_c   1.000
_cell.angle_alpha   90.00
_cell.angle_beta   90.00
_cell.angle_gamma   90.00
#
_symmetry.space_group_name_H-M   'P 1'
#
loop_
_entity.id
_entity.type
_entity.pdbx_description
1 polymer ?
#
loop_
_entity_poly.entity_id
_entity_poly.type
_entity_poly.pdbx_seq_one_letter_code
_entity_poly.pdbx_strand_id
1 'polypeptide(L)'
;MVLVHNARPHSSKFTHAELAKFKWEQLDTPPCSPDMSPCDFHLFVHPEKHLKGKRFNSDDELKNTDKNWVSPWSEEFKQQGILWFVNQWDRCAQSHGVYFE
;
A
#
# COMPACT_ATOMS: atom_id res chain seq x y z
N MET A 1 1.60 2.95 14.51
CA MET A 1 0.35 2.62 13.82
C MET A 1 0.71 2.00 12.48
N VAL A 2 0.09 0.89 12.08
CA VAL A 2 0.39 0.11 10.88
C VAL A 2 -0.91 -0.17 10.13
N LEU A 3 -0.89 0.06 8.82
CA LEU A 3 -1.99 -0.27 7.92
C LEU A 3 -1.53 -1.38 6.97
N VAL A 4 -2.15 -2.55 7.07
CA VAL A 4 -1.88 -3.72 6.21
C VAL A 4 -3.18 -4.44 5.90
N HIS A 5 -3.24 -5.13 4.77
CA HIS A 5 -4.37 -5.97 4.40
C HIS A 5 -4.43 -7.23 5.27
N ASN A 6 -5.64 -7.79 5.42
CA ASN A 6 -5.91 -8.98 6.26
C ASN A 6 -5.45 -10.31 5.63
N ALA A 7 -4.30 -10.36 4.97
CA ALA A 7 -3.77 -11.66 4.53
C ALA A 7 -3.36 -12.50 5.74
N ARG A 8 -3.50 -13.83 5.59
CA ARG A 8 -3.20 -14.80 6.66
C ARG A 8 -1.86 -14.59 7.37
N PRO A 9 -0.74 -14.26 6.68
CA PRO A 9 0.52 -13.97 7.36
C PRO A 9 0.46 -12.73 8.28
N HIS A 10 -0.29 -11.70 7.89
CA HIS A 10 -0.44 -10.45 8.65
C HIS A 10 -1.39 -10.60 9.84
N SER A 11 -2.42 -11.43 9.73
CA SER A 11 -3.36 -11.73 10.83
C SER A 11 -2.90 -12.87 11.75
N SER A 12 -1.65 -13.35 11.60
CA SER A 12 -1.13 -14.45 12.41
C SER A 12 -0.85 -13.99 13.85
N LYS A 13 -1.01 -14.91 14.81
CA LYS A 13 -0.66 -14.63 16.23
C LYS A 13 0.79 -14.18 16.38
N PHE A 14 1.69 -14.74 15.56
CA PHE A 14 3.10 -14.39 15.57
C PHE A 14 3.32 -12.92 15.15
N THR A 15 2.70 -12.49 14.05
CA THR A 15 2.78 -11.11 13.58
C THR A 15 2.19 -10.13 14.59
N HIS A 16 1.01 -10.43 15.17
CA HIS A 16 0.43 -9.58 16.22
C HIS A 16 1.31 -9.48 17.47
N ALA A 17 1.94 -10.59 17.90
CA ALA A 17 2.88 -10.57 19.02
C ALA A 17 4.10 -9.69 18.73
N GLU A 18 4.60 -9.71 17.49
CA GLU A 18 5.73 -8.88 17.08
C GLU A 18 5.34 -7.40 17.01
N LEU A 19 4.18 -7.06 16.43
CA LEU A 19 3.66 -5.69 16.41
C LEU A 19 3.49 -5.12 17.83
N ALA A 20 3.04 -5.95 18.78
CA ALA A 20 2.91 -5.56 20.17
C ALA A 20 4.27 -5.20 20.81
N LYS A 21 5.37 -5.90 20.47
CA LYS A 21 6.72 -5.54 20.94
C LYS A 21 7.16 -4.16 20.46
N PHE A 22 6.83 -3.83 19.21
CA PHE A 22 7.08 -2.50 18.63
C PHE A 22 6.09 -1.43 19.10
N LYS A 23 5.06 -1.81 19.88
CA LYS A 23 3.96 -0.94 20.30
C LYS A 23 3.22 -0.33 19.12
N TRP A 24 3.12 -1.08 18.03
CA TRP A 24 2.42 -0.67 16.83
C TRP A 24 0.99 -1.18 16.85
N GLU A 25 0.04 -0.25 16.88
CA GLU A 25 -1.37 -0.54 16.66
C GLU A 25 -1.63 -0.82 15.18
N GLN A 26 -2.31 -1.93 14.87
CA GLN A 26 -2.76 -2.24 13.53
C GLN A 26 -4.15 -1.64 13.30
N LEU A 27 -4.33 -0.92 12.19
CA LEU A 27 -5.65 -0.44 11.77
C LEU A 27 -6.47 -1.60 11.21
N ASP A 28 -7.73 -1.64 11.61
CA ASP A 28 -8.72 -2.52 11.00
C ASP A 28 -8.90 -2.11 9.53
N THR A 29 -8.71 -3.07 8.64
CA THR A 29 -8.98 -2.91 7.21
C THR A 29 -10.17 -3.78 6.81
N PRO A 30 -11.12 -3.25 6.02
CA PRO A 30 -12.16 -4.10 5.46
C PRO A 30 -11.55 -5.16 4.53
N PRO A 31 -12.12 -6.38 4.47
CA PRO A 31 -11.68 -7.40 3.54
C PRO A 31 -11.80 -6.89 2.09
N CYS A 32 -10.78 -7.16 1.26
CA CYS A 32 -10.79 -6.88 -0.17
C CYS A 32 -10.98 -5.39 -0.54
N SER A 33 -10.34 -4.45 0.17
CA SER A 33 -10.42 -3.01 -0.12
C SER A 33 -9.09 -2.40 -0.60
N PRO A 34 -8.66 -2.64 -1.86
CA PRO A 34 -7.46 -1.99 -2.42
C PRO A 34 -7.58 -0.46 -2.49
N ASP A 35 -8.79 0.05 -2.67
CA ASP A 35 -9.16 1.47 -2.64
C ASP A 35 -8.87 2.14 -1.28
N MET A 36 -8.71 1.33 -0.24
CA MET A 36 -8.40 1.74 1.14
C MET A 36 -6.93 1.49 1.50
N SER A 37 -6.05 1.30 0.52
CA SER A 37 -4.62 1.06 0.73
C SER A 37 -3.80 2.09 -0.02
N PRO A 38 -3.10 3.03 0.67
CA PRO A 38 -2.23 4.01 0.01
C PRO A 38 -1.16 3.35 -0.86
N CYS A 39 -0.73 2.13 -0.49
CA CYS A 39 0.20 1.37 -1.31
C CYS A 39 -0.41 0.98 -2.65
N ASP A 40 -1.67 0.53 -2.67
CA ASP A 40 -2.31 0.02 -3.89
C ASP A 40 -2.80 1.14 -4.82
N PHE A 41 -3.45 2.19 -4.28
CA PHE A 41 -4.00 3.25 -5.13
C PHE A 41 -3.02 4.38 -5.48
N HIS A 42 -1.97 4.57 -4.68
CA HIS A 42 -1.00 5.66 -4.87
C HIS A 42 0.39 5.13 -5.17
N LEU A 43 0.97 4.27 -4.32
CA LEU A 43 2.37 3.87 -4.45
C LEU A 43 2.63 2.96 -5.66
N PHE A 44 1.92 1.82 -5.76
CA PHE A 44 2.22 0.74 -6.72
C PHE A 44 1.71 1.02 -8.14
N VAL A 45 0.75 1.93 -8.30
CA VAL A 45 0.24 2.34 -9.62
C VAL A 45 1.35 2.89 -10.52
N HIS A 46 2.34 3.59 -9.97
CA HIS A 46 3.43 4.18 -10.74
C HIS A 46 4.48 3.17 -11.23
N PRO A 47 5.07 2.31 -10.37
CA PRO A 47 6.02 1.31 -10.82
C PRO A 47 5.33 0.28 -11.71
N GLU A 48 4.09 -0.13 -11.45
CA GLU A 48 3.36 -1.03 -12.35
C GLU A 48 3.26 -0.46 -13.77
N LYS A 49 2.87 0.82 -13.91
CA LYS A 49 2.83 1.50 -15.21
C LYS A 49 4.21 1.58 -15.85
N HIS A 50 5.26 1.81 -15.07
CA HIS A 50 6.63 1.89 -15.56
C HIS A 50 7.20 0.53 -16.00
N LEU A 51 6.82 -0.55 -15.31
CA LEU A 51 7.28 -1.92 -15.57
C LEU A 51 6.45 -2.61 -16.66
N LYS A 52 5.24 -2.11 -16.94
CA LYS A 52 4.33 -2.70 -17.93
C LYS A 52 5.00 -2.87 -19.30
N GLY A 53 4.99 -4.11 -19.79
CA GLY A 53 5.52 -4.47 -21.10
C GLY A 53 7.04 -4.63 -21.17
N LYS A 54 7.77 -4.38 -20.08
CA LYS A 54 9.21 -4.64 -20.00
C LYS A 54 9.47 -6.12 -19.73
N ARG A 55 10.56 -6.64 -20.32
CA ARG A 55 11.11 -7.95 -20.01
C ARG A 55 12.45 -7.77 -19.35
N PHE A 56 12.68 -8.55 -18.31
CA PHE A 56 13.93 -8.55 -17.54
C PHE A 56 14.54 -9.94 -17.66
N ASN A 57 15.86 -10.01 -17.74
CA ASN A 57 16.63 -11.24 -17.86
C ASN A 57 17.05 -11.79 -16.48
N SER A 58 16.90 -11.00 -15.42
CA SER A 58 17.16 -11.40 -14.04
C SER A 58 16.38 -10.56 -13.02
N ASP A 59 16.28 -11.10 -11.80
CA ASP A 59 15.71 -10.39 -10.66
C ASP A 59 16.51 -9.12 -10.31
N ASP A 60 17.83 -9.15 -10.49
CA ASP A 60 18.69 -7.99 -10.20
C ASP A 60 18.45 -6.85 -11.18
N GLU A 61 18.19 -7.17 -12.45
CA GLU A 61 17.82 -6.19 -13.48
C GLU A 61 16.48 -5.52 -13.13
N LEU A 62 15.48 -6.32 -12.72
CA LEU A 62 14.19 -5.82 -12.25
C LEU A 62 14.36 -4.92 -11.01
N LYS A 63 15.05 -5.40 -9.98
CA LYS A 63 15.27 -4.67 -8.73
C LYS A 63 15.99 -3.34 -8.96
N ASN A 64 17.01 -3.32 -9.81
CA ASN A 64 17.74 -2.09 -10.12
C ASN A 64 16.87 -1.11 -10.91
N THR A 65 16.07 -1.60 -11.86
CA THR A 65 15.15 -0.77 -12.64
C THR A 65 14.10 -0.12 -11.74
N ASP A 66 13.45 -0.92 -10.89
CA ASP A 66 12.43 -0.42 -9.96
C ASP A 66 13.03 0.54 -8.93
N LYS A 67 14.17 0.18 -8.32
CA LYS A 67 14.87 1.04 -7.35
C LYS A 67 15.24 2.40 -7.92
N ASN A 68 15.79 2.44 -9.13
CA ASN A 68 16.16 3.69 -9.79
C ASN A 68 14.94 4.53 -10.17
N TRP A 69 13.79 3.88 -10.40
CA TRP A 69 12.54 4.56 -10.71
C TRP A 69 11.88 5.18 -9.48
N VAL A 70 11.91 4.49 -8.33
CA VAL A 70 11.31 4.97 -7.08
C VAL A 70 12.24 5.87 -6.26
N SER A 71 13.55 5.79 -6.47
CA SER A 71 14.52 6.59 -5.70
C SER A 71 14.30 8.12 -5.75
N PRO A 72 13.84 8.72 -6.86
CA PRO A 72 13.59 10.16 -6.93
C PRO A 72 12.26 10.59 -6.31
N TRP A 73 11.46 9.66 -5.76
CA TRP A 73 10.15 10.02 -5.19
C TRP A 73 10.32 10.90 -3.97
N SER A 74 9.72 12.08 -4.04
CA SER A 74 9.84 13.09 -3.00
C SER A 74 9.05 12.69 -1.76
N GLU A 75 9.38 13.32 -0.63
CA GLU A 75 8.62 13.12 0.61
C GLU A 75 7.18 13.62 0.45
N GLU A 76 6.99 14.71 -0.27
CA GLU A 76 5.67 15.28 -0.59
C GLU A 76 4.81 14.29 -1.36
N PHE A 77 5.39 13.56 -2.32
CA PHE A 77 4.67 12.50 -3.05
C PHE A 77 4.18 11.41 -2.09
N LYS A 78 5.01 10.97 -1.13
CA LYS A 78 4.60 9.94 -0.15
C LYS A 78 3.52 10.46 0.79
N GLN A 79 3.67 11.69 1.26
CA GLN A 79 2.69 12.35 2.13
C GLN A 79 1.34 12.54 1.44
N GLN A 80 1.33 12.89 0.15
CA GLN A 80 0.11 13.00 -0.63
C GLN A 80 -0.70 11.70 -0.64
N GLY A 81 -0.06 10.54 -0.77
CA GLY A 81 -0.74 9.25 -0.70
C GLY A 81 -1.42 9.01 0.66
N ILE A 82 -0.75 9.38 1.75
CA ILE A 82 -1.30 9.28 3.11
C ILE A 82 -2.44 10.28 3.34
N LEU A 83 -2.32 11.51 2.82
CA LEU A 83 -3.40 12.50 2.92
C LEU A 83 -4.62 12.09 2.10
N TRP A 84 -4.39 11.52 0.90
CA TRP A 84 -5.48 11.06 0.05
C TRP A 84 -6.24 9.89 0.67
N PHE A 85 -5.58 9.04 1.45
CA PHE A 85 -6.22 7.97 2.22
C PHE A 85 -7.32 8.48 3.18
N VAL A 86 -7.13 9.65 3.79
CA VAL A 86 -8.16 10.28 4.64
C VAL A 86 -9.42 10.57 3.82
N ASN A 87 -9.26 11.09 2.60
CA ASN A 87 -10.39 11.36 1.70
C ASN A 87 -11.06 10.05 1.23
N GLN A 88 -10.29 8.97 1.02
CA GLN A 88 -10.88 7.67 0.64
C GLN A 88 -11.75 7.07 1.75
N TRP A 89 -11.38 7.30 3.02
CA TRP A 89 -12.24 6.92 4.16
C TRP A 89 -13.58 7.63 4.14
N ASP A 90 -13.59 8.94 3.90
CA ASP A 90 -14.84 9.71 3.80
C ASP A 90 -15.70 9.23 2.62
N ARG A 91 -15.08 8.93 1.48
CA ARG A 91 -15.77 8.40 0.29
C ARG A 91 -16.36 7.01 0.53
N CYS A 92 -15.63 6.14 1.24
CA CYS A 92 -16.12 4.81 1.63
C CYS A 92 -17.35 4.92 2.54
N ALA A 93 -17.30 5.83 3.52
CA ALA A 93 -18.44 6.09 4.40
C ALA A 93 -19.66 6.62 3.63
N GLN A 94 -19.47 7.59 2.73
CA GLN A 94 -20.53 8.14 1.88
C GLN A 94 -21.12 7.11 0.90
N SER A 95 -20.29 6.20 0.42
CA SER A 95 -20.68 5.12 -0.49
C SER A 95 -21.31 3.93 0.24
N HIS A 96 -21.50 4.01 1.55
CA HIS A 96 -22.04 2.93 2.38
C HIS A 96 -21.26 1.61 2.21
N GLY A 97 -19.95 1.70 2.00
CA GLY A 97 -19.07 0.54 1.80
C GLY A 97 -19.09 -0.07 0.39
N VAL A 98 -19.78 0.56 -0.58
CA VAL A 98 -19.69 0.17 -2.00
C VAL A 98 -18.44 0.82 -2.61
N TYR A 99 -17.77 0.12 -3.53
CA TYR A 99 -16.65 0.68 -4.30
C TYR A 99 -17.06 1.96 -5.05
N PHE A 100 -16.10 2.88 -5.16
CA PHE A 100 -16.27 4.20 -5.79
C PHE A 100 -15.12 4.47 -6.77
N GLU A 101 -15.38 5.29 -7.80
CA GLU A 101 -14.38 5.77 -8.78
C GLU A 101 -13.72 7.07 -8.31
#